data_AF-A0A834T7U3-F1
#
_entry.id   AF-A0A834T7U3-F1
#
_cell.length_a   1.000
_cell.length_b   1.000
_cell.length_c   1.000
_cell.angle_alpha   90.00
_cell.angle_beta   90.00
_cell.angle_gamma   90.00
#
_symmetry.space_group_name_H-M   'P 1'
#
loop_
_entity.id
_entity.type
_entity.pdbx_description
1 polymer ?
#
loop_
_entity_poly.entity_id
_entity_poly.type
_entity_poly.pdbx_seq_one_letter_code
_entity_poly.pdbx_strand_id
1 'polypeptide(L)'
;MLSIPEDYLVHLKLNFLVVLISVLEILSHVNKRVKLQPDIGLPLSELWELYSESAGAPIIRNFCIVYIEMAFQRVNAKEKEDLAPVLLVNISKLPLQHQEIILRIIVKVVGECHSSQISDEVATKYRSVSDSHDRELFIEFCIHTMLYQRVSQSGGFPPGLSVAQANRVTGKQELQSNELLLRKLGILNVIQAMELAPELVYPLYIAASVDCEESVIKRGEELLKKKASGANLDDPNLINRLFLLFNVCA
;
A
#
# COMPACT_ATOMS: atom_id res chain seq x y z
N MET A 1 8.24 39.57 -24.68
CA MET A 1 8.72 38.84 -23.48
C MET A 1 8.54 39.77 -22.29
N LEU A 2 7.50 39.59 -21.49
CA LEU A 2 7.40 40.28 -20.20
C LEU A 2 8.28 39.52 -19.21
N SER A 3 9.46 40.08 -18.91
CA SER A 3 10.33 39.59 -17.85
C SER A 3 9.69 39.96 -16.51
N ILE A 4 9.37 38.97 -15.68
CA ILE A 4 8.92 39.21 -14.30
C ILE A 4 10.09 39.87 -13.56
N PRO A 5 9.91 41.03 -12.89
CA PRO A 5 10.99 41.71 -12.18
C PRO A 5 11.58 40.81 -11.09
N GLU A 6 12.92 40.73 -10.99
CA GLU A 6 13.61 39.88 -10.00
C GLU A 6 13.17 40.17 -8.56
N ASP A 7 12.83 41.42 -8.25
CA ASP A 7 12.34 41.83 -6.92
C ASP A 7 11.03 41.14 -6.52
N TYR A 8 10.13 40.88 -7.47
CA TYR A 8 8.89 40.15 -7.22
C TYR A 8 9.16 38.66 -6.96
N LEU A 9 10.14 38.07 -7.64
CA LEU A 9 10.56 36.69 -7.41
C LEU A 9 11.23 36.52 -6.04
N VAL A 10 12.03 37.50 -5.60
CA VAL A 10 12.64 37.50 -4.26
C VAL A 10 11.58 37.63 -3.17
N HIS A 11 10.62 38.54 -3.32
CA HIS A 11 9.56 38.74 -2.34
C HIS A 11 8.62 37.54 -2.25
N LEU A 12 8.33 36.88 -3.38
CA LEU A 12 7.53 35.65 -3.42
C LEU A 12 8.26 34.48 -2.75
N LYS A 13 9.57 34.32 -3.00
CA LYS A 13 10.41 33.31 -2.34
C LYS A 13 10.51 33.54 -0.83
N LEU A 14 10.64 34.80 -0.40
CA LEU A 14 10.72 35.16 1.02
C LEU A 14 9.41 34.88 1.75
N ASN A 15 8.26 35.27 1.16
CA ASN A 15 6.94 34.98 1.71
C ASN A 15 6.68 33.47 1.80
N PHE A 16 7.07 32.71 0.77
CA PHE A 16 6.98 31.26 0.79
C PHE A 16 7.84 30.64 1.90
N LEU A 17 9.07 31.13 2.08
CA LEU A 17 9.97 30.67 3.14
C LEU A 17 9.39 30.96 4.54
N VAL A 18 8.82 32.15 4.75
CA VAL A 18 8.19 32.54 6.02
C VAL A 18 6.99 31.64 6.32
N VAL A 19 6.10 31.43 5.35
CA VAL A 19 4.95 30.52 5.52
C VAL A 19 5.42 29.09 5.80
N LEU A 20 6.43 28.60 5.09
CA LEU A 20 6.98 27.26 5.31
C LEU A 20 7.56 27.11 6.72
N ILE A 21 8.28 28.11 7.24
CA ILE A 21 8.82 28.12 8.59
C ILE A 21 7.68 28.07 9.63
N SER A 22 6.65 28.91 9.48
CA SER A 22 5.51 28.91 10.39
C SER A 22 4.72 27.60 10.38
N VAL A 23 4.54 27.00 9.19
CA VAL A 23 3.93 25.67 9.07
C VAL A 23 4.80 24.63 9.80
N LEU A 24 6.11 24.62 9.58
CA LEU A 24 7.04 23.71 10.26
C LEU A 24 7.02 23.88 11.78
N GLU A 25 6.94 25.10 12.29
CA GLU A 25 6.84 25.40 13.72
C GLU A 25 5.55 24.85 14.32
N ILE A 26 4.39 25.13 13.71
CA ILE A 26 3.09 24.60 14.15
C ILE A 26 3.12 23.08 14.11
N LEU A 27 3.60 22.48 13.02
CA LEU A 27 3.73 21.04 12.89
C LEU A 27 4.70 20.45 13.92
N SER A 28 5.72 21.18 14.37
CA SER A 28 6.60 20.71 15.45
C SER A 28 5.86 20.60 16.79
N HIS A 29 4.96 21.54 17.08
CA HIS A 29 4.14 21.52 18.29
C HIS A 29 3.05 20.45 18.21
N VAL A 30 2.40 20.32 17.06
CA VAL A 30 1.44 19.24 16.78
C VAL A 30 2.13 17.89 16.92
N ASN A 31 3.28 17.69 16.27
CA ASN A 31 4.06 16.45 16.37
C ASN A 31 4.45 16.11 17.81
N LYS A 32 4.89 17.09 18.61
CA LYS A 32 5.21 16.85 20.02
C LYS A 32 3.99 16.33 20.79
N ARG A 33 2.83 16.99 20.65
CA ARG A 33 1.60 16.59 21.36
C ARG A 33 1.08 15.24 20.88
N VAL A 34 0.99 15.06 19.57
CA VAL A 34 0.52 13.82 18.95
C VAL A 34 1.41 12.65 19.35
N LYS A 35 2.74 12.80 19.35
CA LYS A 35 3.65 11.72 19.78
C LYS A 35 3.56 11.38 21.26
N LEU A 36 3.30 12.37 22.13
CA LEU A 36 3.19 12.16 23.58
C LEU A 36 1.83 11.61 24.00
N GLN A 37 0.79 11.79 23.18
CA GLN A 37 -0.59 11.39 23.49
C GLN A 37 -1.14 10.49 22.38
N PRO A 38 -1.01 9.16 22.50
CA PRO A 38 -1.47 8.22 21.48
C PRO A 38 -3.00 8.24 21.30
N ASP A 39 -3.76 8.64 22.33
CA ASP A 39 -5.23 8.68 22.32
C ASP A 39 -5.81 9.84 21.51
N ILE A 40 -4.99 10.83 21.12
CA ILE A 40 -5.47 11.93 20.27
C ILE A 40 -5.69 11.37 18.86
N GLY A 41 -6.96 11.27 18.47
CA GLY A 41 -7.36 10.99 17.09
C GLY A 41 -6.86 12.07 16.13
N LEU A 42 -6.54 11.67 14.91
CA LEU A 42 -6.22 12.58 13.82
C LEU A 42 -7.36 12.55 12.79
N PRO A 43 -7.70 13.70 12.17
CA PRO A 43 -8.83 13.80 11.24
C PRO A 43 -8.48 13.13 9.91
N LEU A 44 -8.64 11.80 9.84
CA LEU A 44 -8.12 10.99 8.74
C LEU A 44 -8.80 11.30 7.41
N SER A 45 -10.13 11.46 7.42
CA SER A 45 -10.93 11.78 6.23
C SER A 45 -10.52 13.15 5.65
N GLU A 46 -10.41 14.17 6.50
CA GLU A 46 -10.03 15.52 6.12
C GLU A 46 -8.58 15.59 5.64
N LEU A 47 -7.67 14.81 6.26
CA LEU A 47 -6.29 14.69 5.79
C LEU A 47 -6.20 14.04 4.40
N TRP A 48 -7.06 13.06 4.12
CA TRP A 48 -7.13 12.39 2.82
C TRP A 48 -7.75 13.29 1.74
N GLU A 49 -8.81 14.03 2.06
CA GLU A 49 -9.39 15.05 1.18
C GLU A 49 -8.35 16.11 0.82
N LEU A 50 -7.69 16.69 1.83
CA LEU A 50 -6.64 17.69 1.62
C LEU A 50 -5.49 17.15 0.77
N TYR A 51 -5.06 15.90 1.01
CA TYR A 51 -4.03 15.26 0.20
C TYR A 51 -4.45 15.08 -1.26
N SER A 52 -5.70 14.69 -1.50
CA SER A 52 -6.27 14.42 -2.82
C SER A 52 -6.45 15.70 -3.64
N GLU A 53 -6.89 16.79 -3.02
CA GLU A 53 -7.08 18.10 -3.66
C GLU A 53 -5.75 18.83 -3.95
N SER A 54 -4.71 18.53 -3.17
CA SER A 54 -3.41 19.21 -3.23
C SER A 54 -2.46 18.67 -4.30
N ALA A 55 -2.97 18.17 -5.44
CA ALA A 55 -2.16 17.57 -6.50
C ALA A 55 -1.00 18.47 -6.98
N GLY A 56 -1.24 19.79 -7.04
CA GLY A 56 -0.26 20.81 -7.45
C GLY A 56 0.64 21.34 -6.32
N ALA A 57 0.52 20.86 -5.09
CA ALA A 57 1.27 21.33 -3.93
C ALA A 57 2.04 20.17 -3.25
N PRO A 58 3.23 19.79 -3.78
CA PRO A 58 3.99 18.64 -3.28
C PRO A 58 4.32 18.71 -1.79
N ILE A 59 4.57 19.91 -1.27
CA ILE A 59 4.86 20.13 0.16
C ILE A 59 3.67 19.73 1.03
N ILE A 60 2.44 20.14 0.65
CA ILE A 60 1.23 19.78 1.39
C ILE A 60 1.03 18.26 1.36
N ARG A 61 1.22 17.63 0.19
CA ARG A 61 1.09 16.17 0.04
C ARG A 61 2.09 15.40 0.89
N ASN A 62 3.35 15.85 0.93
CA ASN A 62 4.40 15.24 1.75
C ASN A 62 4.10 15.37 3.25
N PHE A 63 3.42 16.44 3.67
CA PHE A 63 2.97 16.55 5.05
C PHE A 63 1.77 15.65 5.32
N CYS A 64 0.72 15.73 4.50
CA CYS A 64 -0.49 14.94 4.69
C CYS A 64 -0.17 13.44 4.76
N ILE A 65 0.70 12.91 3.90
CA ILE A 65 0.99 11.47 3.87
C ILE A 65 1.58 10.96 5.21
N VAL A 66 2.39 11.77 5.90
CA VAL A 66 2.95 11.42 7.21
C VAL A 66 1.84 11.36 8.27
N TYR A 67 0.93 12.33 8.27
CA TYR A 67 -0.17 12.36 9.24
C TYR A 67 -1.26 11.33 8.93
N ILE A 68 -1.49 10.99 7.65
CA ILE A 68 -2.36 9.88 7.24
C ILE A 68 -1.81 8.58 7.80
N GLU A 69 -0.52 8.28 7.61
CA GLU A 69 0.12 7.09 8.17
C GLU A 69 -0.03 7.02 9.70
N MET A 70 0.14 8.15 10.40
CA MET A 70 -0.06 8.24 11.85
C MET A 70 -1.54 8.07 12.27
N ALA A 71 -2.47 8.61 11.50
CA ALA A 71 -3.90 8.54 11.78
C ALA A 71 -4.41 7.10 11.70
N PHE A 72 -3.97 6.33 10.70
CA PHE A 72 -4.30 4.90 10.55
C PHE A 72 -3.84 4.02 11.72
N GLN A 73 -2.86 4.47 12.51
CA GLN A 73 -2.43 3.76 13.72
C GLN A 73 -3.37 4.00 14.91
N ARG A 74 -4.27 4.99 14.83
CA ARG A 74 -5.07 5.49 15.95
C ARG A 74 -6.56 5.31 15.76
N VAL A 75 -7.05 5.35 14.52
CA VAL A 75 -8.46 5.11 14.21
C VAL A 75 -8.87 3.68 14.55
N ASN A 76 -10.16 3.49 14.85
CA ASN A 76 -10.71 2.18 15.18
C ASN A 76 -10.74 1.26 13.96
N ALA A 77 -10.87 -0.06 14.18
CA ALA A 77 -10.82 -1.05 13.10
C ALA A 77 -11.86 -0.82 12.00
N LYS A 78 -13.11 -0.48 12.34
CA LYS A 78 -14.19 -0.27 11.37
C LYS A 78 -13.88 0.89 10.42
N GLU A 79 -13.37 2.00 10.95
CA GLU A 79 -12.96 3.14 10.15
C GLU A 79 -11.79 2.81 9.21
N LYS A 80 -10.80 2.02 9.68
CA LYS A 80 -9.72 1.52 8.82
C LYS A 80 -10.24 0.70 7.65
N GLU A 81 -11.13 -0.26 7.93
CA GLU A 81 -11.73 -1.15 6.94
C GLU A 81 -12.48 -0.38 5.86
N ASP A 82 -13.22 0.65 6.26
CA ASP A 82 -14.02 1.45 5.35
C ASP A 82 -13.16 2.35 4.46
N LEU A 83 -12.01 2.83 4.95
CA LEU A 83 -11.12 3.75 4.24
C LEU A 83 -10.06 3.06 3.38
N ALA A 84 -9.60 1.86 3.73
CA ALA A 84 -8.54 1.17 2.96
C ALA A 84 -8.88 0.98 1.46
N PRO A 85 -10.10 0.58 1.06
CA PRO A 85 -10.48 0.53 -0.36
C PRO A 85 -10.50 1.90 -1.03
N VAL A 86 -10.86 2.96 -0.29
CA VAL A 86 -10.90 4.34 -0.82
C VAL A 86 -9.51 4.82 -1.18
N LEU A 87 -8.49 4.46 -0.38
CA LEU A 87 -7.09 4.81 -0.66
C LEU A 87 -6.54 4.17 -1.95
N LEU A 88 -7.12 3.06 -2.41
CA LEU A 88 -6.72 2.43 -3.67
C LEU A 88 -7.18 3.20 -4.91
N VAL A 89 -8.23 4.01 -4.78
CA VAL A 89 -8.77 4.76 -5.92
C VAL A 89 -7.77 5.85 -6.32
N ASN A 90 -7.40 5.90 -7.60
CA ASN A 90 -6.41 6.79 -8.20
C ASN A 90 -4.98 6.62 -7.67
N ILE A 91 -4.65 5.48 -7.06
CA ILE A 91 -3.32 5.26 -6.49
C ILE A 91 -2.21 5.34 -7.53
N SER A 92 -2.46 4.88 -8.76
CA SER A 92 -1.53 4.95 -9.89
C SER A 92 -1.11 6.38 -10.27
N LYS A 93 -1.91 7.39 -9.89
CA LYS A 93 -1.67 8.81 -10.19
C LYS A 93 -0.82 9.50 -9.12
N LEU A 94 -0.52 8.82 -8.01
CA LEU A 94 0.26 9.40 -6.92
C LEU A 94 1.77 9.25 -7.19
N PRO A 95 2.64 10.09 -6.59
CA PRO A 95 4.08 9.89 -6.64
C PRO A 95 4.46 8.50 -6.10
N LEU A 96 5.45 7.85 -6.72
CA LEU A 96 5.84 6.46 -6.41
C LEU A 96 6.04 6.22 -4.90
N GLN A 97 6.75 7.12 -4.22
CA GLN A 97 6.97 7.02 -2.78
C GLN A 97 5.66 6.99 -1.98
N HIS A 98 4.66 7.78 -2.39
CA HIS A 98 3.37 7.82 -1.71
C HIS A 98 2.53 6.60 -2.05
N GLN A 99 2.61 6.08 -3.27
CA GLN A 99 1.99 4.80 -3.63
C GLN A 99 2.46 3.70 -2.68
N GLU A 100 3.78 3.58 -2.46
CA GLU A 100 4.35 2.57 -1.57
C GLU A 100 3.91 2.75 -0.11
N ILE A 101 3.84 4.00 0.40
CA ILE A 101 3.35 4.27 1.76
C ILE A 101 1.88 3.85 1.89
N ILE A 102 1.04 4.24 0.92
CA ILE A 102 -0.39 3.94 0.93
C ILE A 102 -0.63 2.43 0.81
N LEU A 103 0.08 1.74 -0.09
CA LEU A 103 -0.03 0.28 -0.24
C LEU A 103 0.38 -0.46 1.04
N ARG A 104 1.42 0.00 1.74
CA ARG A 104 1.78 -0.55 3.06
C ARG A 104 0.68 -0.34 4.11
N ILE A 105 0.05 0.84 4.12
CA ILE A 105 -1.09 1.13 5.01
C ILE A 105 -2.26 0.17 4.69
N ILE A 106 -2.63 0.07 3.42
CA ILE A 106 -3.74 -0.79 2.98
C ILE A 106 -3.47 -2.24 3.36
N VAL A 107 -2.31 -2.79 2.99
CA VAL A 107 -1.97 -4.18 3.31
C VAL A 107 -1.93 -4.42 4.83
N LYS A 108 -1.47 -3.44 5.62
CA LYS A 108 -1.54 -3.52 7.08
C LYS A 108 -2.98 -3.65 7.57
N VAL A 109 -3.89 -2.79 7.10
CA VAL A 109 -5.32 -2.88 7.42
C VAL A 109 -5.91 -4.22 6.98
N VAL A 110 -5.57 -4.67 5.78
CA VAL A 110 -6.00 -5.96 5.25
C VAL A 110 -5.60 -7.12 6.18
N GLY A 111 -4.38 -7.08 6.74
CA GLY A 111 -3.95 -8.07 7.72
C GLY A 111 -4.69 -7.98 9.06
N GLU A 112 -4.82 -6.76 9.60
CA GLU A 112 -5.48 -6.50 10.88
C GLU A 112 -6.98 -6.88 10.85
N CYS A 113 -7.65 -6.63 9.73
CA CYS A 113 -9.10 -6.66 9.64
C CYS A 113 -9.66 -7.83 8.83
N HIS A 114 -8.90 -8.39 7.88
CA HIS A 114 -9.43 -9.32 6.88
C HIS A 114 -8.69 -10.66 6.82
N SER A 115 -7.76 -10.93 7.74
CA SER A 115 -7.00 -12.19 7.80
C SER A 115 -7.87 -13.43 7.97
N SER A 116 -8.97 -13.35 8.72
CA SER A 116 -9.93 -14.46 8.84
C SER A 116 -10.98 -14.45 7.74
N GLN A 117 -11.63 -13.31 7.51
CA GLN A 117 -12.67 -13.13 6.50
C GLN A 117 -12.88 -11.64 6.19
N ILE A 118 -13.49 -11.36 5.06
CA ILE A 118 -13.92 -10.01 4.65
C ILE A 118 -15.44 -9.94 4.66
N SER A 119 -16.01 -8.81 5.13
CA SER A 119 -17.45 -8.57 5.09
C SER A 119 -17.92 -8.21 3.69
N ASP A 120 -19.18 -8.51 3.35
CA ASP A 120 -19.74 -8.21 2.03
C ASP A 120 -19.78 -6.70 1.72
N GLU A 121 -19.95 -5.87 2.76
CA GLU A 121 -19.91 -4.41 2.66
C GLU A 121 -18.53 -3.93 2.17
N VAL A 122 -17.46 -4.37 2.83
CA VAL A 122 -16.09 -3.96 2.50
C VAL A 122 -15.63 -4.61 1.19
N ALA A 123 -16.03 -5.86 0.93
CA ALA A 123 -15.78 -6.54 -0.34
C ALA A 123 -16.34 -5.75 -1.53
N THR A 124 -17.54 -5.16 -1.38
CA THR A 124 -18.15 -4.32 -2.42
C THR A 124 -17.34 -3.06 -2.68
N LYS A 125 -16.74 -2.45 -1.64
CA LYS A 125 -15.85 -1.29 -1.79
C LYS A 125 -14.58 -1.66 -2.56
N TYR A 126 -13.94 -2.80 -2.25
CA TYR A 126 -12.78 -3.26 -3.03
C TYR A 126 -13.12 -3.58 -4.49
N ARG A 127 -14.30 -4.17 -4.77
CA ARG A 127 -14.77 -4.39 -6.16
C ARG A 127 -15.01 -3.09 -6.93
N SER A 128 -15.39 -2.03 -6.23
CA SER A 128 -15.69 -0.73 -6.85
C SER A 128 -14.46 0.00 -7.42
N VAL A 129 -13.25 -0.36 -6.97
CA VAL A 129 -12.00 0.12 -7.58
C VAL A 129 -11.97 -0.42 -9.01
N SER A 130 -12.22 0.42 -10.01
CA SER A 130 -12.45 0.00 -11.41
C SER A 130 -11.28 0.26 -12.34
N ASP A 131 -10.39 1.20 -12.00
CA ASP A 131 -9.21 1.51 -12.80
C ASP A 131 -8.25 0.32 -12.85
N SER A 132 -7.83 -0.08 -14.05
CA SER A 132 -6.98 -1.25 -14.25
C SER A 132 -5.57 -1.04 -13.70
N HIS A 133 -5.01 0.17 -13.81
CA HIS A 133 -3.67 0.47 -13.32
C HIS A 133 -3.63 0.45 -11.79
N ASP A 134 -4.67 0.98 -11.14
CA ASP A 134 -4.80 0.91 -9.67
C ASP A 134 -4.86 -0.54 -9.18
N ARG A 135 -5.66 -1.39 -9.85
CA ARG A 135 -5.75 -2.83 -9.56
C ARG A 135 -4.42 -3.54 -9.77
N GLU A 136 -3.77 -3.30 -10.91
CA GLU A 136 -2.49 -3.94 -11.23
C GLU A 136 -1.40 -3.57 -10.23
N LEU A 137 -1.30 -2.29 -9.87
CA LEU A 137 -0.34 -1.81 -8.86
C LEU A 137 -0.57 -2.48 -7.50
N PHE A 138 -1.84 -2.58 -7.09
CA PHE A 138 -2.19 -3.24 -5.82
C PHE A 138 -1.81 -4.72 -5.84
N ILE A 139 -2.14 -5.44 -6.91
CA ILE A 139 -1.84 -6.86 -7.06
C ILE A 139 -0.34 -7.12 -7.11
N GLU A 140 0.42 -6.29 -7.83
CA GLU A 140 1.87 -6.36 -7.86
C GLU A 140 2.45 -6.18 -6.45
N PHE A 141 1.95 -5.22 -5.67
CA PHE A 141 2.35 -5.05 -4.27
C PHE A 141 1.97 -6.26 -3.40
N CYS A 142 0.78 -6.84 -3.61
CA CYS A 142 0.34 -8.06 -2.94
C CYS A 142 1.23 -9.26 -3.27
N ILE A 143 1.66 -9.42 -4.52
CA ILE A 143 2.61 -10.46 -4.94
C ILE A 143 3.94 -10.27 -4.22
N HIS A 144 4.50 -9.06 -4.21
CA HIS A 144 5.73 -8.79 -3.46
C HIS A 144 5.58 -9.09 -1.97
N THR A 145 4.43 -8.76 -1.37
CA THR A 145 4.16 -9.09 0.03
C THR A 145 4.05 -10.60 0.26
N MET A 146 3.46 -11.33 -0.69
CA MET A 146 3.33 -12.80 -0.62
C MET A 146 4.70 -13.47 -0.72
N LEU A 147 5.55 -13.04 -1.64
CA LEU A 147 6.91 -13.54 -1.84
C LEU A 147 7.86 -13.14 -0.71
N TYR A 148 7.58 -12.04 0.00
CA TYR A 148 8.43 -11.60 1.09
C TYR A 148 8.49 -12.66 2.19
N GLN A 149 9.72 -13.04 2.54
CA GLN A 149 10.04 -13.88 3.68
C GLN A 149 10.95 -13.09 4.62
N ARG A 150 10.84 -13.36 5.92
CA ARG A 150 11.78 -12.79 6.87
C ARG A 150 13.14 -13.48 6.67
N VAL A 151 14.17 -12.69 6.44
CA VAL A 151 15.54 -13.19 6.41
C VAL A 151 15.89 -13.64 7.83
N SER A 152 16.05 -14.95 8.05
CA SER A 152 16.71 -15.45 9.26
C SER A 152 18.16 -14.96 9.25
N GLN A 153 18.80 -14.85 10.42
CA GLN A 153 20.06 -14.14 10.67
C GLN A 153 21.30 -14.53 9.80
N SER A 154 21.16 -15.40 8.80
CA SER A 154 22.17 -15.83 7.84
C SER A 154 22.34 -14.95 6.58
N GLY A 155 21.65 -13.80 6.48
CA GLY A 155 22.07 -12.71 5.59
C GLY A 155 21.80 -12.88 4.08
N GLY A 156 20.79 -13.67 3.69
CA GLY A 156 20.33 -13.74 2.30
C GLY A 156 19.03 -12.95 2.07
N PHE A 157 18.89 -12.26 0.94
CA PHE A 157 17.60 -11.65 0.57
C PHE A 157 16.56 -12.73 0.25
N PRO A 158 15.24 -12.46 0.45
CA PRO A 158 14.20 -13.42 0.09
C PRO A 158 14.30 -13.76 -1.40
N PRO A 159 14.35 -15.05 -1.77
CA PRO A 159 14.43 -15.44 -3.17
C PRO A 159 13.19 -14.92 -3.93
N GLY A 160 13.40 -14.39 -5.14
CA GLY A 160 12.32 -13.87 -5.98
C GLY A 160 11.96 -12.40 -5.76
N LEU A 161 12.67 -11.68 -4.86
CA LEU A 161 12.55 -10.23 -4.72
C LEU A 161 13.91 -9.53 -4.82
N SER A 162 13.95 -8.39 -5.50
CA SER A 162 15.07 -7.46 -5.42
C SER A 162 15.07 -6.72 -4.07
N VAL A 163 16.20 -6.10 -3.73
CA VAL A 163 16.32 -5.24 -2.53
C VAL A 163 15.27 -4.13 -2.53
N ALA A 164 15.01 -3.51 -3.68
CA ALA A 164 14.00 -2.47 -3.79
C ALA A 164 12.58 -3.00 -3.53
N GLN A 165 12.25 -4.20 -4.04
CA GLN A 165 10.95 -4.83 -3.80
C GLN A 165 10.76 -5.30 -2.35
N ALA A 166 11.82 -5.80 -1.71
CA ALA A 166 11.76 -6.10 -0.28
C ALA A 166 11.53 -4.82 0.53
N ASN A 167 12.25 -3.74 0.21
CA ASN A 167 12.15 -2.44 0.90
C ASN A 167 10.78 -1.77 0.71
N ARG A 168 10.13 -1.89 -0.46
CA ARG A 168 8.77 -1.34 -0.61
C ARG A 168 7.74 -2.05 0.27
N VAL A 169 7.92 -3.35 0.55
CA VAL A 169 7.02 -4.14 1.42
C VAL A 169 7.21 -3.77 2.89
N THR A 170 8.47 -3.69 3.35
CA THR A 170 8.80 -3.43 4.77
C THR A 170 8.78 -1.95 5.13
N GLY A 171 9.20 -1.08 4.21
CA GLY A 171 9.44 0.33 4.50
C GLY A 171 10.63 0.50 5.44
N LYS A 172 10.42 1.20 6.56
CA LYS A 172 11.50 1.54 7.51
C LYS A 172 11.75 0.46 8.57
N GLN A 173 10.80 -0.46 8.77
CA GLN A 173 10.83 -1.45 9.85
C GLN A 173 10.48 -2.82 9.29
N GLU A 174 11.18 -3.85 9.75
CA GLU A 174 10.83 -5.23 9.42
C GLU A 174 9.47 -5.62 9.99
N LEU A 175 8.75 -6.48 9.26
CA LEU A 175 7.49 -7.04 9.70
C LEU A 175 7.73 -8.19 10.68
N GLN A 176 6.96 -8.22 11.77
CA GLN A 176 6.97 -9.37 12.67
C GLN A 176 6.31 -10.58 11.99
N SER A 177 6.71 -11.80 12.36
CA SER A 177 6.23 -13.02 11.69
C SER A 177 4.71 -13.14 11.72
N ASN A 178 4.08 -12.85 12.87
CA ASN A 178 2.63 -12.86 12.99
C ASN A 178 1.96 -11.76 12.13
N GLU A 179 2.54 -10.56 12.06
CA GLU A 179 2.01 -9.48 11.22
C GLU A 179 2.06 -9.86 9.74
N LEU A 180 3.17 -10.46 9.29
CA LEU A 180 3.33 -10.93 7.92
C LEU A 180 2.31 -12.02 7.57
N LEU A 181 2.15 -13.01 8.46
CA LEU A 181 1.15 -14.07 8.31
C LEU A 181 -0.27 -13.48 8.13
N LEU A 182 -0.69 -12.60 9.03
CA LEU A 182 -2.02 -11.98 8.97
C LEU A 182 -2.21 -11.18 7.68
N ARG A 183 -1.19 -10.43 7.24
CA ARG A 183 -1.21 -9.71 5.96
C ARG A 183 -1.38 -10.65 4.77
N LYS A 184 -0.65 -11.76 4.71
CA LYS A 184 -0.76 -12.73 3.61
C LYS A 184 -2.15 -13.36 3.54
N LEU A 185 -2.70 -13.80 4.68
CA LEU A 185 -4.07 -14.34 4.73
C LEU A 185 -5.11 -13.29 4.34
N GLY A 186 -4.97 -12.06 4.83
CA GLY A 186 -5.86 -10.96 4.49
C GLY A 186 -5.83 -10.63 3.00
N ILE A 187 -4.64 -10.59 2.39
CA ILE A 187 -4.47 -10.38 0.95
C ILE A 187 -5.24 -11.43 0.17
N LEU A 188 -5.11 -12.72 0.51
CA LEU A 188 -5.84 -13.79 -0.19
C LEU A 188 -7.36 -13.60 -0.12
N ASN A 189 -7.88 -13.18 1.03
CA ASN A 189 -9.31 -12.93 1.22
C ASN A 189 -9.80 -11.70 0.44
N VAL A 190 -9.04 -10.60 0.48
CA VAL A 190 -9.38 -9.36 -0.28
C VAL A 190 -9.30 -9.60 -1.77
N ILE A 191 -8.23 -10.23 -2.27
CA ILE A 191 -8.05 -10.50 -3.70
C ILE A 191 -9.14 -11.45 -4.21
N GLN A 192 -9.53 -12.46 -3.43
CA GLN A 192 -10.71 -13.27 -3.79
C GLN A 192 -11.97 -12.40 -3.91
N ALA A 193 -12.22 -11.53 -2.94
CA ALA A 193 -13.42 -10.70 -2.88
C ALA A 193 -13.50 -9.65 -4.00
N MET A 194 -12.36 -9.24 -4.55
CA MET A 194 -12.27 -8.33 -5.71
C MET A 194 -12.74 -8.97 -7.03
N GLU A 195 -12.86 -10.29 -7.10
CA GLU A 195 -13.37 -11.03 -8.27
C GLU A 195 -12.67 -10.65 -9.59
N LEU A 196 -11.35 -10.61 -9.53
CA LEU A 196 -10.49 -10.22 -10.65
C LEU A 196 -10.30 -11.36 -11.65
N ALA A 197 -9.82 -11.01 -12.85
CA ALA A 197 -9.52 -11.98 -13.90
C ALA A 197 -8.52 -13.05 -13.40
N PRO A 198 -8.75 -14.35 -13.71
CA PRO A 198 -7.89 -15.44 -13.28
C PRO A 198 -6.41 -15.21 -13.60
N GLU A 199 -6.09 -14.72 -14.80
CA GLU A 199 -4.73 -14.46 -15.29
C GLU A 199 -3.99 -13.42 -14.43
N LEU A 200 -4.72 -12.47 -13.87
CA LEU A 200 -4.13 -11.39 -13.07
C LEU A 200 -3.74 -11.86 -11.66
N VAL A 201 -4.53 -12.77 -11.08
CA VAL A 201 -4.35 -13.27 -9.71
C VAL A 201 -3.60 -14.60 -9.64
N TYR A 202 -3.45 -15.30 -10.77
CA TYR A 202 -2.76 -16.59 -10.85
C TYR A 202 -1.36 -16.56 -10.24
N PRO A 203 -0.47 -15.57 -10.54
CA PRO A 203 0.86 -15.53 -9.96
C PRO A 203 0.85 -15.40 -8.42
N LEU A 204 -0.10 -14.65 -7.87
CA LEU A 204 -0.27 -14.48 -6.42
C LEU A 204 -0.65 -15.81 -5.75
N TYR A 205 -1.59 -16.55 -6.33
CA TYR A 205 -2.04 -17.82 -5.76
C TYR A 205 -0.99 -18.93 -5.87
N ILE A 206 -0.20 -18.94 -6.96
CA ILE A 206 0.98 -19.81 -7.07
C ILE A 206 1.98 -19.48 -5.96
N ALA A 207 2.36 -18.21 -5.79
CA ALA A 207 3.28 -17.79 -4.74
C ALA A 207 2.78 -18.19 -3.34
N ALA A 208 1.48 -18.04 -3.06
CA ALA A 208 0.87 -18.45 -1.80
C ALA A 208 0.87 -19.97 -1.59
N SER A 209 0.72 -20.77 -2.65
CA SER A 209 0.69 -22.24 -2.56
C SER A 209 2.05 -22.87 -2.19
N VAL A 210 3.13 -22.09 -2.24
CA VAL A 210 4.49 -22.52 -1.87
C VAL A 210 5.06 -21.69 -0.73
N ASP A 211 4.20 -21.04 0.06
CA ASP A 211 4.59 -20.24 1.22
C ASP A 211 5.24 -21.08 2.34
N CYS A 212 5.87 -20.43 3.32
CA CYS A 212 6.42 -21.12 4.49
C CYS A 212 5.36 -21.41 5.56
N GLU A 213 4.23 -20.69 5.55
CA GLU A 213 3.14 -20.84 6.51
C GLU A 213 2.06 -21.78 5.98
N GLU A 214 1.78 -22.88 6.69
CA GLU A 214 0.82 -23.91 6.25
C GLU A 214 -0.59 -23.36 6.00
N SER A 215 -1.02 -22.37 6.78
CA SER A 215 -2.32 -21.73 6.60
C SER A 215 -2.40 -20.93 5.29
N VAL A 216 -1.31 -20.30 4.88
CA VAL A 216 -1.20 -19.58 3.60
C VAL A 216 -1.16 -20.56 2.44
N ILE A 217 -0.39 -21.66 2.55
CA ILE A 217 -0.34 -22.74 1.55
C ILE A 217 -1.74 -23.29 1.27
N LYS A 218 -2.46 -23.73 2.32
CA LYS A 218 -3.81 -24.30 2.19
C LYS A 218 -4.75 -23.34 1.48
N ARG A 219 -4.69 -22.06 1.86
CA ARG A 219 -5.54 -21.03 1.28
C ARG A 219 -5.17 -20.71 -0.17
N GLY A 220 -3.88 -20.63 -0.48
CA GLY A 220 -3.36 -20.42 -1.84
C GLY A 220 -3.78 -21.55 -2.78
N GLU A 221 -3.61 -22.81 -2.38
CA GLU A 221 -4.05 -23.96 -3.16
C GLU A 221 -5.56 -23.97 -3.41
N GLU A 222 -6.35 -23.65 -2.38
CA GLU A 222 -7.81 -23.58 -2.51
C GLU A 222 -8.21 -22.55 -3.57
N LEU A 223 -7.62 -21.35 -3.52
CA LEU A 223 -7.93 -20.27 -4.46
C LEU A 223 -7.40 -20.56 -5.87
N LEU A 224 -6.22 -21.16 -5.99
CA LEU A 224 -5.68 -21.60 -7.28
C LEU A 224 -6.64 -22.58 -7.98
N LYS A 225 -7.15 -23.58 -7.24
CA LYS A 225 -8.09 -24.59 -7.76
C LYS A 225 -9.47 -24.01 -8.09
N LYS A 226 -10.00 -23.13 -7.22
CA LYS A 226 -11.39 -22.63 -7.34
C LYS A 226 -11.54 -21.39 -8.21
N LYS A 227 -10.54 -20.50 -8.22
CA LYS A 227 -10.62 -19.16 -8.83
C LYS A 227 -9.67 -18.96 -10.00
N ALA A 228 -8.59 -19.75 -10.06
CA ALA A 228 -7.58 -19.62 -11.12
C ALA A 228 -7.56 -20.79 -12.11
N SER A 229 -8.42 -21.81 -11.94
CA SER A 229 -8.46 -22.99 -12.80
C SER A 229 -8.84 -22.71 -14.25
N GLY A 230 -9.55 -21.61 -14.50
CA GLY A 230 -9.89 -21.14 -15.84
C GLY A 230 -8.87 -20.21 -16.49
N ALA A 231 -7.71 -19.96 -15.85
CA ALA A 231 -6.71 -19.05 -16.41
C ALA A 231 -6.13 -19.61 -17.72
N ASN A 232 -6.04 -18.75 -18.73
CA ASN A 232 -5.36 -19.09 -19.98
C ASN A 232 -3.84 -19.10 -19.79
N LEU A 233 -3.24 -20.28 -19.62
CA LEU A 233 -1.80 -20.44 -19.44
C LEU A 233 -0.97 -20.11 -20.69
N ASP A 234 -1.60 -19.98 -21.85
CA ASP A 234 -0.97 -19.54 -23.09
C ASP A 234 -1.04 -18.01 -23.27
N ASP A 235 -1.64 -17.27 -22.33
CA ASP A 235 -1.68 -15.81 -22.36
C ASP A 235 -0.26 -15.22 -22.19
N PRO A 236 0.25 -14.43 -23.14
CA PRO A 236 1.59 -13.88 -23.06
C PRO A 236 1.82 -12.99 -21.82
N ASN A 237 0.78 -12.30 -21.33
CA ASN A 237 0.93 -11.44 -20.16
C ASN A 237 1.05 -12.27 -18.88
N LEU A 238 0.25 -13.33 -18.73
CA LEU A 238 0.39 -14.28 -17.63
C LEU A 238 1.77 -14.94 -17.67
N ILE A 239 2.20 -15.44 -18.83
CA ILE A 239 3.53 -16.04 -19.01
C ILE A 239 4.62 -15.06 -18.57
N ASN A 240 4.57 -13.80 -19.02
CA ASN A 240 5.54 -12.77 -18.63
C ASN A 240 5.53 -12.51 -17.11
N ARG A 241 4.35 -12.42 -16.48
CA ARG A 241 4.22 -12.25 -15.03
C ARG A 241 4.80 -13.43 -14.26
N LEU A 242 4.61 -14.66 -14.75
CA LEU A 242 5.19 -15.86 -14.15
C LEU A 242 6.72 -15.87 -14.27
N PHE A 243 7.28 -15.48 -15.42
CA PHE A 243 8.74 -15.34 -15.57
C PHE A 243 9.34 -14.33 -14.59
N LEU A 244 8.63 -13.21 -14.34
CA LEU A 244 9.08 -12.22 -13.37
C LEU A 244 9.14 -12.77 -11.93
N LEU A 245 8.36 -13.79 -11.56
CA LEU A 245 8.49 -14.41 -10.24
C LEU A 245 9.86 -15.08 -10.03
N PHE A 246 10.48 -15.58 -11.11
CA PHE A 246 11.73 -16.34 -11.04
C PHE A 246 12.98 -15.51 -11.34
N ASN A 247 12.84 -14.38 -12.04
CA ASN A 247 13.98 -13.63 -12.59
C ASN A 247 14.39 -12.39 -11.78
N VAL A 248 13.86 -12.15 -10.58
CA VAL A 248 14.24 -10.94 -9.80
C VAL A 248 15.57 -11.06 -9.04
N CYS A 249 16.26 -12.20 -9.18
CA CYS A 249 17.63 -12.38 -8.74
C CYS A 249 18.61 -12.06 -9.89
N ALA A 250 18.72 -10.79 -10.30
CA ALA A 250 19.80 -10.29 -11.15
C ALA A 250 20.28 -8.93 -10.66
#